data_AF-C5LC10-F1
#
_entry.id   AF-C5LC10-F1
#
_cell.length_a   1.000
_cell.length_b   1.000
_cell.length_c   1.000
_cell.angle_alpha   90.00
_cell.angle_beta   90.00
_cell.angle_gamma   90.00
#
_symmetry.space_group_name_H-M   'P 1'
#
loop_
_entity.id
_entity.type
_entity.pdbx_description
1 polymer ?
#
loop_
_entity_poly.entity_id
_entity_poly.type
_entity_poly.pdbx_seq_one_letter_code
_entity_poly.pdbx_strand_id
1 'polypeptide(L)'
;MASSTALHLSFGDGGFHALDNISLLGAGLPHVIIEKILASADTARLATLDIRGNEIDYQLANELARKFGLPSQSMIECNGLPIRALVTNEIRKLHLNGFRGRHPLFGIEAFGGHILASLLPGNTSLIEIDFRQNEIGLIAAAELGEACAKSQVRFVNRIGCRKRPGYGTPLDLRKLRMSARPKLSLPNDLVTDEEFAFLLAYLRDTLLVEIDVSHNAAITPAVCQCFLEYLGRGKTRTLRRLAFAGLSWDDASVVSLVDAIGHASLLELEELSLPLHCGLKG
;
A
#
# COMPACT_ATOMS: atom_id res chain seq x y z
N MET A 1 -24.18 -19.04 -0.89
CA MET A 1 -25.21 -18.34 -0.10
C MET A 1 -24.90 -16.85 -0.21
N ALA A 2 -25.68 -16.11 -1.01
CA ALA A 2 -25.52 -14.67 -1.14
C ALA A 2 -26.10 -14.00 0.12
N SER A 3 -25.23 -13.67 1.06
CA SER A 3 -25.55 -12.71 2.12
C SER A 3 -25.70 -11.36 1.44
N SER A 4 -26.92 -10.84 1.31
CA SER A 4 -27.14 -9.49 0.83
C SER A 4 -26.46 -8.53 1.80
N THR A 5 -25.33 -7.95 1.41
CA THR A 5 -24.71 -6.80 2.06
C THR A 5 -25.68 -5.64 1.94
N ALA A 6 -26.47 -5.42 3.00
CA ALA A 6 -27.50 -4.39 3.02
C ALA A 6 -26.84 -3.00 3.06
N LEU A 7 -27.35 -2.07 2.25
CA LEU A 7 -27.06 -0.65 2.36
C LEU A 7 -27.49 -0.16 3.75
N HIS A 8 -26.54 0.27 4.59
CA HIS A 8 -26.83 0.76 5.93
C HIS A 8 -26.53 2.26 6.01
N LEU A 9 -27.60 3.05 6.00
CA LEU A 9 -27.58 4.50 6.21
C LEU A 9 -28.21 4.79 7.57
N SER A 10 -27.46 5.40 8.49
CA SER A 10 -28.02 5.82 9.78
C SER A 10 -27.92 7.34 9.94
N PHE A 11 -28.98 7.93 10.45
CA PHE A 11 -29.06 9.35 10.76
C PHE A 11 -28.66 9.59 12.23
N GLY A 12 -27.95 10.68 12.48
CA GLY A 12 -27.54 11.07 13.82
C GLY A 12 -28.65 11.67 14.69
N ASP A 13 -28.32 11.98 15.94
CA ASP A 13 -29.20 12.65 16.91
C ASP A 13 -29.59 14.09 16.51
N GLY A 14 -29.02 14.62 15.42
CA GLY A 14 -29.28 15.96 14.90
C GLY A 14 -30.56 16.12 14.06
N GLY A 15 -31.43 15.10 14.02
CA GLY A 15 -32.62 15.05 13.16
C GLY A 15 -32.35 14.44 11.78
N PHE A 16 -33.42 14.22 11.00
CA PHE A 16 -33.44 13.53 9.68
C PHE A 16 -32.56 14.15 8.56
N HIS A 17 -31.68 15.11 8.87
CA HIS A 17 -31.00 15.95 7.89
C HIS A 17 -29.49 15.68 7.74
N ALA A 18 -28.86 14.85 8.58
CA ALA A 18 -27.44 14.50 8.43
C ALA A 18 -27.18 13.01 8.61
N LEU A 19 -26.53 12.41 7.62
CA LEU A 19 -26.01 11.04 7.68
C LEU A 19 -24.70 11.04 8.45
N ASP A 20 -24.74 10.57 9.70
CA ASP A 20 -23.55 10.49 10.56
C ASP A 20 -22.75 9.21 10.31
N ASN A 21 -23.40 8.16 9.79
CA ASN A 21 -22.73 6.90 9.43
C ASN A 21 -23.22 6.40 8.07
N ILE A 22 -22.26 6.14 7.18
CA ILE A 22 -22.51 5.60 5.84
C ILE A 22 -21.73 4.30 5.70
N SER A 23 -22.44 3.18 5.53
CA SER A 23 -21.83 1.90 5.18
C SER A 23 -22.41 1.37 3.87
N LEU A 24 -21.55 1.32 2.86
CA LEU A 24 -21.76 0.77 1.51
C LEU A 24 -20.95 -0.51 1.33
N LEU A 25 -20.55 -1.18 2.42
CA LEU A 25 -19.63 -2.31 2.40
C LEU A 25 -20.14 -3.43 1.47
N GLY A 26 -19.36 -3.76 0.44
CA GLY A 26 -19.66 -4.84 -0.50
C GLY A 26 -20.96 -4.63 -1.26
N ALA A 27 -21.40 -3.38 -1.45
CA ALA A 27 -22.64 -3.07 -2.13
C ALA A 27 -22.52 -3.16 -3.67
N GLY A 28 -21.29 -3.24 -4.20
CA GLY A 28 -21.05 -3.31 -5.65
C GLY A 28 -21.60 -2.10 -6.40
N LEU A 29 -21.62 -0.93 -5.75
CA LEU A 29 -22.22 0.28 -6.31
C LEU A 29 -21.29 0.90 -7.35
N PRO A 30 -21.83 1.35 -8.51
CA PRO A 30 -21.07 2.17 -9.44
C PRO A 30 -20.57 3.45 -8.78
N HIS A 31 -19.38 3.90 -9.19
CA HIS A 31 -18.70 5.08 -8.64
C HIS A 31 -19.59 6.33 -8.58
N VAL A 32 -20.37 6.58 -9.63
CA VAL A 32 -21.32 7.70 -9.71
C VAL A 32 -22.39 7.69 -8.61
N ILE A 33 -22.78 6.51 -8.12
CA ILE A 33 -23.76 6.38 -7.04
C ILE A 33 -23.11 6.70 -5.70
N ILE A 34 -21.89 6.21 -5.46
CA ILE A 34 -21.12 6.52 -4.24
C ILE A 34 -20.90 8.02 -4.13
N GLU A 35 -20.49 8.66 -5.23
CA GLU A 35 -20.28 10.10 -5.29
C GLU A 35 -21.56 10.87 -4.98
N LYS A 36 -22.71 10.47 -5.52
CA LYS A 36 -24.01 11.10 -5.23
C LYS A 36 -24.42 10.95 -3.78
N ILE A 37 -24.18 9.78 -3.18
CA ILE A 37 -24.44 9.53 -1.75
C ILE A 37 -23.59 10.47 -0.90
N LEU A 38 -22.29 10.56 -1.19
CA LEU A 38 -21.37 11.44 -0.47
C LEU A 38 -21.70 12.93 -0.67
N ALA A 39 -22.11 13.33 -1.88
CA ALA A 39 -22.56 14.69 -2.17
C ALA A 39 -23.87 15.08 -1.46
N SER A 40 -24.68 14.09 -1.10
CA SER A 40 -25.91 14.29 -0.32
C SER A 40 -25.66 14.24 1.19
N ALA A 41 -24.46 13.84 1.62
CA ALA A 41 -24.07 13.75 3.02
C ALA A 41 -23.41 15.04 3.49
N ASP A 42 -23.64 15.41 4.75
CA ASP A 42 -22.84 16.43 5.42
C ASP A 42 -21.51 15.80 5.85
N THR A 43 -20.53 15.76 4.95
CA THR A 43 -19.24 15.09 5.19
C THR A 43 -18.44 15.72 6.34
N ALA A 44 -18.74 16.98 6.71
CA ALA A 44 -18.15 17.62 7.88
C ALA A 44 -18.62 17.02 9.20
N ARG A 45 -19.79 16.36 9.23
CA ARG A 45 -20.37 15.69 10.40
C ARG A 45 -20.27 14.17 10.37
N LEU A 46 -19.82 13.61 9.25
CA LEU A 46 -19.73 12.17 9.04
C LEU A 46 -18.76 11.53 10.04
N ALA A 47 -19.32 10.75 10.98
CA ALA A 47 -18.59 10.03 12.00
C ALA A 47 -17.98 8.73 11.45
N THR A 48 -18.70 8.00 10.60
CA THR A 48 -18.15 6.78 9.97
C THR A 48 -18.48 6.66 8.49
N LEU A 49 -17.47 6.24 7.72
CA LEU A 49 -17.59 5.94 6.30
C LEU A 49 -17.00 4.56 6.00
N ASP A 50 -17.75 3.68 5.36
CA ASP A 50 -17.25 2.39 4.91
C ASP A 50 -17.73 2.13 3.48
N ILE A 51 -16.85 2.33 2.50
CA ILE A 51 -17.14 2.20 1.06
C ILE A 51 -16.36 1.05 0.41
N ARG A 52 -15.80 0.16 1.23
CA ARG A 52 -15.07 -1.01 0.74
C ARG A 52 -15.95 -1.96 -0.05
N GLY A 53 -15.38 -2.75 -0.94
CA GLY A 53 -16.11 -3.71 -1.77
C GLY A 53 -16.96 -3.05 -2.84
N ASN A 54 -16.58 -1.85 -3.28
CA ASN A 54 -17.18 -1.16 -4.41
C ASN A 54 -16.15 -0.83 -5.52
N GLU A 55 -15.05 -1.58 -5.57
CA GLU A 55 -14.03 -1.49 -6.63
C GLU A 55 -13.53 -0.05 -6.84
N ILE A 56 -13.22 0.64 -5.73
CA ILE A 56 -12.73 2.02 -5.75
C ILE A 56 -11.25 2.00 -6.07
N ASP A 57 -10.91 2.44 -7.29
CA ASP A 57 -9.51 2.63 -7.67
C ASP A 57 -8.88 3.85 -6.99
N TYR A 58 -7.57 4.00 -7.15
CA TYR A 58 -6.81 5.09 -6.56
C TYR A 58 -7.23 6.49 -7.07
N GLN A 59 -7.58 6.62 -8.35
CA GLN A 59 -7.91 7.93 -8.93
C GLN A 59 -9.21 8.45 -8.34
N LEU A 60 -10.22 7.59 -8.30
CA LEU A 60 -11.48 7.88 -7.64
C LEU A 60 -11.27 8.11 -6.14
N ALA A 61 -10.43 7.32 -5.48
CA ALA A 61 -10.17 7.51 -4.07
C ALA A 61 -9.62 8.91 -3.75
N ASN A 62 -8.65 9.37 -4.52
CA ASN A 62 -8.08 10.70 -4.39
C ASN A 62 -9.10 11.80 -4.78
N GLU A 63 -9.96 11.56 -5.76
CA GLU A 63 -11.05 12.49 -6.09
C GLU A 63 -12.05 12.64 -4.94
N LEU A 64 -12.57 11.52 -4.43
CA LEU A 64 -13.51 11.50 -3.31
C LEU A 64 -12.92 12.14 -2.07
N ALA A 65 -11.66 11.82 -1.74
CA ALA A 65 -10.99 12.40 -0.58
C ALA A 65 -10.86 13.92 -0.67
N ARG A 66 -10.45 14.45 -1.84
CA ARG A 66 -10.35 15.90 -2.05
C ARG A 66 -11.70 16.59 -2.11
N LYS A 67 -12.66 16.02 -2.85
CA LYS A 67 -13.98 16.60 -3.08
C LYS A 67 -14.78 16.73 -1.79
N PHE A 68 -14.66 15.74 -0.90
CA PHE A 68 -15.45 15.66 0.33
C PHE A 68 -14.66 16.01 1.59
N GLY A 69 -13.39 16.39 1.45
CA GLY A 69 -12.52 16.78 2.59
C GLY A 69 -12.28 15.63 3.56
N LEU A 70 -12.03 14.43 3.03
CA LEU A 70 -11.85 13.23 3.84
C LEU A 70 -10.37 12.97 4.17
N PRO A 71 -10.08 12.45 5.38
CA PRO A 71 -11.03 12.28 6.48
C PRO A 71 -11.41 13.62 7.12
N SER A 72 -12.66 13.78 7.53
CA SER A 72 -13.12 15.00 8.21
C SER A 72 -12.71 15.02 9.70
N GLN A 73 -12.75 16.19 10.34
CA GLN A 73 -12.36 16.32 11.77
C GLN A 73 -13.27 15.54 12.73
N SER A 74 -14.52 15.30 12.35
CA SER A 74 -15.50 14.55 13.14
C SER A 74 -15.40 13.04 12.94
N MET A 75 -14.65 12.60 11.92
CA MET A 75 -14.60 11.20 11.52
C MET A 75 -13.87 10.33 12.54
N ILE A 76 -14.58 9.32 13.01
CA ILE A 76 -14.09 8.30 13.94
C ILE A 76 -13.45 7.15 13.17
N GLU A 77 -14.11 6.67 12.11
CA GLU A 77 -13.67 5.52 11.32
C GLU A 77 -13.88 5.71 9.81
N CYS A 78 -12.93 5.26 8.99
CA CYS A 78 -13.03 5.33 7.53
C CYS A 78 -12.43 4.07 6.87
N ASN A 79 -13.24 3.29 6.14
CA ASN A 79 -12.83 2.01 5.55
C ASN A 79 -12.11 1.08 6.56
N GLY A 80 -12.60 1.05 7.80
CA GLY A 80 -11.97 0.33 8.91
C GLY A 80 -10.87 1.11 9.64
N LEU A 81 -10.24 2.12 9.03
CA LEU A 81 -9.19 2.90 9.69
C LEU A 81 -9.73 3.68 10.89
N PRO A 82 -9.11 3.60 12.09
CA PRO A 82 -9.51 4.36 13.25
C PRO A 82 -8.98 5.81 13.14
N ILE A 83 -9.63 6.62 12.31
CA ILE A 83 -9.23 8.00 11.97
C ILE A 83 -8.99 8.85 13.21
N ARG A 84 -9.93 8.87 14.15
CA ARG A 84 -9.79 9.69 15.36
C ARG A 84 -8.53 9.30 16.12
N ALA A 85 -8.31 8.02 16.35
CA ALA A 85 -7.17 7.52 17.12
C ALA A 85 -5.82 7.73 16.39
N LEU A 86 -5.84 7.73 15.05
CA LEU A 86 -4.71 8.12 14.21
C LEU A 86 -4.39 9.62 14.36
N VAL A 87 -5.41 10.49 14.32
CA VAL A 87 -5.21 11.95 14.44
C VAL A 87 -4.81 12.35 15.87
N THR A 88 -5.40 11.73 16.89
CA THR A 88 -5.12 12.03 18.31
C THR A 88 -3.89 11.33 18.87
N ASN A 89 -3.15 10.58 18.05
CA ASN A 89 -1.93 9.87 18.44
C ASN A 89 -2.14 8.82 19.56
N GLU A 90 -3.29 8.16 19.55
CA GLU A 90 -3.66 7.16 20.57
C GLU A 90 -3.16 5.75 20.24
N ILE A 91 -2.78 5.49 18.98
CA ILE A 91 -2.38 4.15 18.53
C ILE A 91 -0.88 4.04 18.26
N ARG A 92 -0.26 2.98 18.80
CA ARG A 92 1.15 2.65 18.55
C ARG A 92 1.35 1.57 17.51
N LYS A 93 0.36 0.70 17.32
CA LYS A 93 0.37 -0.41 16.37
C LYS A 93 -0.95 -0.45 15.62
N LEU A 94 -0.89 -0.51 14.30
CA LEU A 94 -2.04 -0.62 13.42
C LEU A 94 -1.96 -1.95 12.67
N HIS A 95 -2.75 -2.91 13.11
CA HIS A 95 -2.89 -4.19 12.41
C HIS A 95 -4.17 -4.17 11.59
N LEU A 96 -4.01 -4.14 10.27
CA LEU A 96 -5.12 -4.16 9.31
C LEU A 96 -5.45 -5.59 8.85
N ASN A 97 -4.67 -6.58 9.30
CA ASN A 97 -4.93 -7.99 9.05
C ASN A 97 -6.10 -8.47 9.91
N GLY A 98 -7.23 -8.76 9.25
CA GLY A 98 -8.39 -9.33 9.89
C GLY A 98 -9.03 -8.37 10.88
N PHE A 99 -9.82 -7.43 10.37
CA PHE A 99 -10.95 -6.86 11.10
C PHE A 99 -11.81 -8.01 11.65
N ARG A 100 -11.45 -8.54 12.81
CA ARG A 100 -12.25 -9.52 13.56
C ARG A 100 -13.50 -8.77 14.03
N GLY A 101 -14.50 -8.73 13.17
CA GLY A 101 -15.77 -8.04 13.39
C GLY A 101 -16.39 -7.42 12.15
N ARG A 102 -15.68 -7.27 11.02
CA ARG A 102 -16.23 -6.77 9.75
C ARG A 102 -15.82 -7.71 8.62
N HIS A 103 -16.70 -7.85 7.63
CA HIS A 103 -16.69 -8.88 6.59
C HIS A 103 -15.27 -9.23 6.08
N PRO A 104 -14.84 -10.51 6.07
CA PRO A 104 -13.47 -10.92 5.76
C PRO A 104 -13.10 -10.78 4.26
N LEU A 105 -13.92 -10.09 3.47
CA LEU A 105 -13.78 -10.04 2.01
C LEU A 105 -13.02 -8.81 1.50
N PHE A 106 -12.95 -7.72 2.26
CA PHE A 106 -12.41 -6.45 1.74
C PHE A 106 -11.42 -5.83 2.73
N GLY A 107 -10.20 -5.58 2.26
CA GLY A 107 -9.14 -4.87 2.98
C GLY A 107 -9.46 -3.38 3.17
N ILE A 108 -8.47 -2.54 3.51
CA ILE A 108 -8.69 -1.08 3.49
C ILE A 108 -8.80 -0.51 2.07
N GLU A 109 -8.44 -1.30 1.04
CA GLU A 109 -8.44 -0.95 -0.38
C GLU A 109 -7.58 0.28 -0.71
N ALA A 110 -7.53 0.68 -1.98
CA ALA A 110 -6.80 1.87 -2.42
C ALA A 110 -7.26 3.14 -1.69
N PHE A 111 -8.55 3.24 -1.40
CA PHE A 111 -9.12 4.37 -0.66
C PHE A 111 -8.55 4.48 0.75
N GLY A 112 -8.61 3.41 1.54
CA GLY A 112 -8.04 3.44 2.88
C GLY A 112 -6.52 3.61 2.84
N GLY A 113 -5.82 2.99 1.87
CA GLY A 113 -4.38 3.18 1.70
C GLY A 113 -4.00 4.66 1.54
N HIS A 114 -4.72 5.37 0.67
CA HIS A 114 -4.56 6.81 0.44
C HIS A 114 -4.84 7.64 1.70
N ILE A 115 -5.97 7.37 2.38
CA ILE A 115 -6.31 8.07 3.62
C ILE A 115 -5.25 7.84 4.70
N LEU A 116 -4.80 6.60 4.90
CA LEU A 116 -3.73 6.29 5.86
C LEU A 116 -2.46 7.07 5.51
N ALA A 117 -2.02 7.05 4.25
CA ALA A 117 -0.83 7.75 3.80
C ALA A 117 -0.89 9.26 4.09
N SER A 118 -2.05 9.90 3.88
CA SER A 118 -2.23 11.33 4.17
C SER A 118 -2.15 11.69 5.66
N LEU A 119 -2.52 10.76 6.56
CA LEU A 119 -2.50 10.98 8.00
C LEU A 119 -1.14 10.72 8.65
N LEU A 120 -0.32 9.82 8.08
CA LEU A 120 0.94 9.39 8.68
C LEU A 120 1.93 10.53 9.00
N PRO A 121 2.12 11.56 8.16
CA PRO A 121 3.04 12.65 8.48
C PRO A 121 2.67 13.45 9.73
N GLY A 122 1.38 13.52 10.07
CA GLY A 122 0.89 14.18 11.28
C GLY A 122 0.88 13.29 12.53
N ASN A 123 0.97 11.97 12.34
CA ASN A 123 0.97 11.03 13.45
C ASN A 123 2.39 10.85 14.05
N THR A 124 2.49 10.99 15.37
CA THR A 124 3.73 10.94 16.15
C THR A 124 3.85 9.71 17.04
N SER A 125 2.82 8.88 17.14
CA SER A 125 2.73 7.73 18.07
C SER A 125 2.86 6.37 17.39
N LEU A 126 2.48 6.28 16.11
CA LEU A 126 2.39 5.04 15.35
C LEU A 126 3.77 4.56 14.95
N ILE A 127 4.09 3.33 15.37
CA ILE A 127 5.42 2.73 15.23
C ILE A 127 5.39 1.47 14.36
N GLU A 128 4.26 0.75 14.33
CA GLU A 128 4.10 -0.52 13.61
C GLU A 128 2.82 -0.51 12.77
N ILE A 129 2.94 -0.89 11.48
CA ILE A 129 1.80 -1.07 10.56
C ILE A 129 1.88 -2.47 9.94
N ASP A 130 0.77 -3.21 9.92
CA ASP A 130 0.65 -4.46 9.14
C ASP A 130 -0.54 -4.29 8.19
N PHE A 131 -0.26 -4.09 6.90
CA PHE A 131 -1.25 -3.86 5.83
C PHE A 131 -1.36 -5.04 4.86
N ARG A 132 -0.83 -6.21 5.19
CA ARG A 132 -0.88 -7.37 4.29
C ARG A 132 -2.32 -7.73 3.95
N GLN A 133 -2.54 -8.28 2.75
CA GLN A 133 -3.87 -8.74 2.33
C GLN A 133 -4.96 -7.66 2.47
N ASN A 134 -4.63 -6.39 2.24
CA ASN A 134 -5.58 -5.28 2.33
C ASN A 134 -5.95 -4.64 0.99
N GLU A 135 -5.50 -5.21 -0.14
CA GLU A 135 -5.84 -4.75 -1.50
C GLU A 135 -5.62 -3.25 -1.72
N ILE A 136 -4.59 -2.69 -1.10
CA ILE A 136 -4.28 -1.25 -1.17
C ILE A 136 -3.92 -0.80 -2.59
N GLY A 137 -3.50 -1.73 -3.46
CA GLY A 137 -3.06 -1.42 -4.81
C GLY A 137 -1.69 -0.71 -4.85
N LEU A 138 -1.06 -0.74 -6.02
CA LEU A 138 0.32 -0.28 -6.21
C LEU A 138 0.52 1.20 -5.87
N ILE A 139 -0.39 2.06 -6.32
CA ILE A 139 -0.24 3.52 -6.19
C ILE A 139 -0.40 3.93 -4.72
N ALA A 140 -1.43 3.44 -4.03
CA ALA A 140 -1.62 3.76 -2.61
C ALA A 140 -0.50 3.14 -1.75
N ALA A 141 0.02 1.96 -2.13
CA ALA A 141 1.19 1.37 -1.46
C ALA A 141 2.44 2.23 -1.60
N ALA A 142 2.70 2.78 -2.79
CA ALA A 142 3.79 3.70 -3.02
C ALA A 142 3.62 4.99 -2.20
N GLU A 143 2.42 5.59 -2.21
CA GLU A 143 2.12 6.78 -1.39
C GLU A 143 2.32 6.51 0.11
N LEU A 144 1.86 5.35 0.59
CA LEU A 144 2.07 4.91 1.96
C LEU A 144 3.56 4.75 2.29
N GLY A 145 4.36 4.26 1.35
CA GLY A 145 5.83 4.16 1.47
C GLY A 145 6.48 5.53 1.64
N GLU A 146 6.10 6.51 0.82
CA GLU A 146 6.59 7.88 0.94
C GLU A 146 6.19 8.55 2.26
N ALA A 147 4.95 8.31 2.70
CA ALA A 147 4.45 8.84 3.95
C ALA A 147 5.18 8.22 5.15
N CYS A 148 5.44 6.91 5.12
CA CYS A 148 6.28 6.22 6.11
C CYS A 148 7.71 6.76 6.17
N ALA A 149 8.29 7.19 5.04
CA ALA A 149 9.62 7.79 5.01
C ALA A 149 9.71 9.13 5.77
N LYS A 150 8.55 9.76 6.05
CA LYS A 150 8.38 11.05 6.73
C LYS A 150 7.72 10.92 8.12
N SER A 151 7.38 9.71 8.56
CA SER A 151 6.67 9.47 9.82
C SER A 151 7.52 8.77 10.88
N GLN A 152 6.92 8.43 12.02
CA GLN A 152 7.55 7.67 13.11
C GLN A 152 7.47 6.14 12.93
N VAL A 153 6.89 5.67 11.81
CA VAL A 153 6.71 4.24 11.53
C VAL A 153 8.08 3.58 11.35
N ARG A 154 8.30 2.50 12.09
CA ARG A 154 9.58 1.77 12.13
C ARG A 154 9.44 0.34 11.65
N PHE A 155 8.29 -0.26 11.93
CA PHE A 155 8.01 -1.63 11.59
C PHE A 155 6.85 -1.67 10.62
N VAL A 156 7.05 -2.33 9.50
CA VAL A 156 5.99 -2.59 8.53
C VAL A 156 5.93 -4.09 8.30
N ASN A 157 4.74 -4.65 8.04
CA ASN A 157 4.46 -6.00 7.52
C ASN A 157 5.35 -7.15 8.03
N ARG A 158 4.74 -8.31 8.27
CA ARG A 158 5.53 -9.51 8.58
C ARG A 158 5.98 -10.17 7.27
N ILE A 159 6.97 -9.58 6.63
CA ILE A 159 7.67 -10.09 5.44
C ILE A 159 8.65 -11.17 5.91
N GLY A 160 8.64 -12.36 5.28
CA GLY A 160 9.49 -13.47 5.71
C GLY A 160 8.83 -14.86 5.66
N CYS A 161 9.57 -15.81 5.09
CA CYS A 161 9.20 -17.18 4.74
C CYS A 161 8.35 -18.01 5.76
N ARG A 162 7.36 -18.76 5.25
CA ARG A 162 6.40 -19.68 5.93
C ARG A 162 7.00 -20.79 6.83
N LYS A 163 8.32 -20.93 6.94
CA LYS A 163 9.00 -22.13 7.47
C LYS A 163 9.26 -22.14 8.98
N ARG A 164 8.77 -21.18 9.78
CA ARG A 164 8.85 -21.24 11.24
C ARG A 164 7.46 -21.15 11.88
N PRO A 165 7.15 -21.99 12.89
CA PRO A 165 5.94 -21.82 13.68
C PRO A 165 6.04 -20.50 14.45
N GLY A 166 5.18 -19.53 14.09
CA GLY A 166 5.28 -18.14 14.51
C GLY A 166 5.57 -17.22 13.31
N TYR A 167 4.50 -16.62 12.76
CA TYR A 167 4.51 -15.69 11.63
C TYR A 167 5.61 -14.63 11.73
N GLY A 168 6.18 -14.25 10.58
CA GLY A 168 7.37 -13.41 10.38
C GLY A 168 7.57 -12.22 11.34
N THR A 169 8.82 -11.83 11.49
CA THR A 169 9.19 -10.59 12.19
C THR A 169 8.78 -9.39 11.35
N PRO A 170 8.16 -8.34 11.93
CA PRO A 170 7.93 -7.09 11.21
C PRO A 170 9.24 -6.56 10.60
N LEU A 171 9.19 -6.12 9.34
CA LEU A 171 10.34 -5.54 8.66
C LEU A 171 10.72 -4.20 9.33
N ASP A 172 11.96 -4.12 9.83
CA ASP A 172 12.50 -2.91 10.44
C ASP A 172 13.04 -1.96 9.35
N LEU A 173 12.24 -0.95 9.04
CA LEU A 173 12.51 0.04 8.00
C LEU A 173 13.79 0.84 8.25
N ARG A 174 14.16 1.03 9.52
CA ARG A 174 15.38 1.79 9.86
C ARG A 174 16.65 1.07 9.44
N LYS A 175 16.65 -0.27 9.47
CA LYS A 175 17.81 -1.05 9.02
C LYS A 175 18.11 -0.85 7.54
N LEU A 176 17.07 -0.55 6.75
CA LEU A 176 17.21 -0.32 5.31
C LEU A 176 17.85 1.04 5.00
N ARG A 177 17.56 2.09 5.81
CA ARG A 177 18.08 3.45 5.57
C ARG A 177 19.35 3.79 6.34
N MET A 178 19.54 3.25 7.55
CA MET A 178 20.64 3.63 8.45
C MET A 178 21.93 2.83 8.23
N SER A 179 21.91 1.82 7.35
CA SER A 179 23.12 1.07 7.02
C SER A 179 24.12 1.95 6.27
N ALA A 180 25.42 1.80 6.58
CA ALA A 180 26.49 2.43 5.79
C ALA A 180 26.49 1.96 4.33
N ARG A 181 25.94 0.76 4.08
CA ARG A 181 25.67 0.22 2.75
C ARG A 181 24.22 -0.26 2.74
N PRO A 182 23.25 0.62 2.41
CA PRO A 182 21.85 0.26 2.31
C PRO A 182 21.65 -0.87 1.30
N LYS A 183 20.95 -1.93 1.73
CA LYS A 183 20.64 -3.10 0.91
C LYS A 183 19.17 -3.47 1.13
N LEU A 184 18.49 -3.85 0.05
CA LEU A 184 17.18 -4.47 0.10
C LEU A 184 17.35 -5.94 -0.30
N SER A 185 17.41 -6.85 0.68
CA SER A 185 17.54 -8.29 0.42
C SER A 185 16.36 -9.01 1.06
N LEU A 186 15.47 -9.51 0.21
CA LEU A 186 14.23 -10.21 0.56
C LEU A 186 14.03 -11.47 -0.33
N PRO A 187 15.04 -12.33 -0.54
CA PRO A 187 14.88 -13.49 -1.41
C PRO A 187 13.92 -14.52 -0.79
N ASN A 188 12.93 -15.00 -1.56
CA ASN A 188 11.95 -16.01 -1.13
C ASN A 188 11.16 -15.63 0.15
N ASP A 189 10.90 -14.33 0.33
CA ASP A 189 10.17 -13.80 1.48
C ASP A 189 8.66 -13.62 1.24
N LEU A 190 8.17 -14.06 0.08
CA LEU A 190 6.79 -13.95 -0.39
C LEU A 190 6.31 -12.50 -0.47
N VAL A 191 7.21 -11.60 -0.88
CA VAL A 191 6.92 -10.18 -1.10
C VAL A 191 5.87 -10.05 -2.21
N THR A 192 4.81 -9.28 -1.96
CA THR A 192 3.80 -8.95 -2.99
C THR A 192 4.17 -7.68 -3.77
N ASP A 193 3.47 -7.45 -4.87
CA ASP A 193 3.58 -6.23 -5.67
C ASP A 193 3.42 -4.94 -4.84
N GLU A 194 2.42 -4.87 -3.97
CA GLU A 194 2.18 -3.71 -3.10
C GLU A 194 3.31 -3.53 -2.08
N GLU A 195 3.82 -4.62 -1.50
CA GLU A 195 4.94 -4.56 -0.56
C GLU A 195 6.21 -4.06 -1.24
N PHE A 196 6.48 -4.53 -2.45
CA PHE A 196 7.64 -4.08 -3.21
C PHE A 196 7.50 -2.61 -3.64
N ALA A 197 6.32 -2.19 -4.14
CA ALA A 197 6.05 -0.79 -4.47
C ALA A 197 6.20 0.14 -3.25
N PHE A 198 5.68 -0.27 -2.10
CA PHE A 198 5.86 0.42 -0.81
C PHE A 198 7.35 0.59 -0.48
N LEU A 199 8.14 -0.48 -0.61
CA LEU A 199 9.57 -0.45 -0.26
C LEU A 199 10.38 0.44 -1.19
N LEU A 200 10.11 0.40 -2.50
CA LEU A 200 10.75 1.29 -3.47
C LEU A 200 10.44 2.76 -3.18
N ALA A 201 9.19 3.07 -2.83
CA ALA A 201 8.78 4.42 -2.49
C ALA A 201 9.39 4.89 -1.15
N TYR A 202 9.41 4.03 -0.13
CA TYR A 202 10.05 4.31 1.16
C TYR A 202 11.56 4.58 1.00
N LEU A 203 12.21 3.83 0.11
CA LEU A 203 13.64 3.92 -0.18
C LEU A 203 13.96 4.92 -1.30
N ARG A 204 13.00 5.70 -1.78
CA ARG A 204 13.16 6.64 -2.90
C ARG A 204 14.40 7.53 -2.78
N ASP A 205 14.74 7.96 -1.56
CA ASP A 205 15.88 8.85 -1.31
C ASP A 205 17.12 8.13 -0.77
N THR A 206 17.16 6.80 -0.87
CA THR A 206 18.25 5.95 -0.37
C THR A 206 19.11 5.47 -1.52
N LEU A 207 20.43 5.61 -1.40
CA LEU A 207 21.39 5.09 -2.37
C LEU A 207 21.66 3.60 -2.08
N LEU A 208 20.79 2.73 -2.60
CA LEU A 208 20.95 1.29 -2.44
C LEU A 208 22.20 0.78 -3.18
N VAL A 209 22.89 -0.17 -2.56
CA VAL A 209 24.04 -0.87 -3.15
C VAL A 209 23.61 -2.23 -3.72
N GLU A 210 22.53 -2.81 -3.19
CA GLU A 210 22.03 -4.13 -3.58
C GLU A 210 20.50 -4.16 -3.46
N ILE A 211 19.87 -4.75 -4.48
CA ILE A 211 18.46 -5.12 -4.47
C ILE A 211 18.37 -6.60 -4.87
N ASP A 212 17.89 -7.42 -3.96
CA ASP A 212 17.63 -8.85 -4.16
C ASP A 212 16.21 -9.15 -3.71
N VAL A 213 15.33 -9.37 -4.68
CA VAL A 213 13.94 -9.81 -4.48
C VAL A 213 13.68 -11.11 -5.23
N SER A 214 14.73 -11.90 -5.44
CA SER A 214 14.65 -13.18 -6.13
C SER A 214 13.66 -14.14 -5.46
N HIS A 215 13.05 -15.02 -6.26
CA HIS A 215 12.13 -16.07 -5.82
C HIS A 215 10.88 -15.58 -5.08
N ASN A 216 10.46 -14.32 -5.30
CA ASN A 216 9.16 -13.82 -4.88
C ASN A 216 8.14 -13.95 -6.01
N ALA A 217 7.55 -15.14 -6.17
CA ALA A 217 6.62 -15.42 -7.27
C ALA A 217 5.36 -14.52 -7.30
N ALA A 218 5.08 -13.78 -6.21
CA ALA A 218 3.98 -12.83 -6.14
C ALA A 218 4.35 -11.43 -6.72
N ILE A 219 5.60 -11.20 -7.09
CA ILE A 219 6.03 -9.99 -7.80
C ILE A 219 5.77 -10.18 -9.30
N THR A 220 4.81 -9.43 -9.83
CA THR A 220 4.36 -9.49 -11.23
C THR A 220 4.98 -8.37 -12.08
N PRO A 221 4.80 -8.38 -13.41
CA PRO A 221 5.16 -7.26 -14.29
C PRO A 221 4.63 -5.89 -13.85
N ALA A 222 3.51 -5.83 -13.13
CA ALA A 222 2.84 -4.57 -12.80
C ALA A 222 3.72 -3.62 -11.96
N VAL A 223 4.61 -4.17 -11.12
CA VAL A 223 5.54 -3.36 -10.31
C VAL A 223 6.82 -3.00 -11.04
N CYS A 224 7.05 -3.50 -12.26
CA CYS A 224 8.19 -3.12 -13.09
C CYS A 224 8.23 -1.61 -13.26
N GLN A 225 7.09 -0.97 -13.56
CA GLN A 225 7.01 0.48 -13.71
C GLN A 225 7.47 1.24 -12.45
N CYS A 226 7.07 0.80 -11.25
CA CYS A 226 7.53 1.40 -9.99
C CYS A 226 9.06 1.28 -9.84
N PHE A 227 9.63 0.17 -10.30
CA PHE A 227 11.08 -0.02 -10.29
C PHE A 227 11.80 0.84 -11.32
N LEU A 228 11.27 0.96 -12.53
CA LEU A 228 11.81 1.86 -13.57
C LEU A 228 11.81 3.32 -13.10
N GLU A 229 10.75 3.76 -12.42
CA GLU A 229 10.68 5.09 -11.82
C GLU A 229 11.72 5.30 -10.72
N TYR A 230 12.02 4.26 -9.94
CA TYR A 230 13.11 4.29 -8.97
C TYR A 230 14.48 4.42 -9.67
N LEU A 231 14.72 3.64 -10.74
CA LEU A 231 15.96 3.70 -11.53
C LEU A 231 16.15 5.06 -12.22
N GLY A 232 15.10 5.59 -12.84
CA GLY A 232 15.13 6.81 -13.66
C GLY A 232 15.48 8.09 -12.90
N ARG A 233 15.50 8.06 -11.57
CA ARG A 233 15.85 9.21 -10.72
C ARG A 233 17.35 9.42 -10.55
N GLY A 234 18.18 8.59 -11.18
CA GLY A 234 19.65 8.75 -11.20
C GLY A 234 20.33 8.48 -9.85
N LYS A 235 19.60 7.89 -8.90
CA LYS A 235 20.08 7.55 -7.54
C LYS A 235 20.64 6.13 -7.43
N THR A 236 20.95 5.51 -8.56
CA THR A 236 21.33 4.11 -8.66
C THR A 236 22.79 3.90 -9.02
N ARG A 237 23.59 4.97 -9.10
CA ARG A 237 25.03 4.90 -9.39
C ARG A 237 25.82 4.01 -8.41
N THR A 238 25.31 3.83 -7.20
CA THR A 238 25.92 2.98 -6.17
C THR A 238 25.49 1.52 -6.25
N LEU A 239 24.53 1.19 -7.11
CA LEU A 239 23.90 -0.11 -7.19
C LEU A 239 24.85 -1.08 -7.91
N ARG A 240 25.27 -2.11 -7.19
CA ARG A 240 26.24 -3.12 -7.64
C ARG A 240 25.61 -4.48 -7.90
N ARG A 241 24.48 -4.76 -7.27
CA ARG A 241 23.82 -6.07 -7.39
C ARG A 241 22.31 -5.90 -7.57
N LEU A 242 21.80 -6.55 -8.61
CA LEU A 242 20.39 -6.64 -8.95
C LEU A 242 20.00 -8.10 -9.14
N ALA A 243 19.14 -8.63 -8.26
CA ALA A 243 18.69 -10.01 -8.33
C ALA A 243 17.16 -10.13 -8.38
N PHE A 244 16.69 -10.57 -9.54
CA PHE A 244 15.28 -10.82 -9.88
C PHE A 244 15.04 -12.26 -10.36
N ALA A 245 15.97 -13.19 -10.11
CA ALA A 245 15.80 -14.61 -10.45
C ALA A 245 14.47 -15.16 -9.93
N GLY A 246 13.81 -15.99 -10.73
CA GLY A 246 12.59 -16.69 -10.31
C GLY A 246 11.34 -15.80 -10.22
N LEU A 247 11.40 -14.55 -10.67
CA LEU A 247 10.22 -13.74 -10.98
C LEU A 247 9.63 -14.15 -12.33
N SER A 248 8.31 -14.04 -12.47
CA SER A 248 7.57 -14.37 -13.70
C SER A 248 7.21 -13.09 -14.47
N TRP A 249 8.23 -12.44 -15.05
CA TRP A 249 8.00 -11.22 -15.84
C TRP A 249 7.80 -11.54 -17.32
N ASP A 250 7.01 -10.71 -17.99
CA ASP A 250 6.89 -10.75 -19.44
C ASP A 250 8.09 -10.08 -20.14
N ASP A 251 8.24 -10.38 -21.43
CA ASP A 251 9.38 -9.96 -22.24
C ASP A 251 9.47 -8.43 -22.33
N ALA A 252 8.31 -7.76 -22.43
CA ALA A 252 8.24 -6.30 -22.50
C ALA A 252 8.78 -5.64 -21.23
N SER A 253 8.47 -6.22 -20.06
CA SER A 253 8.96 -5.76 -18.76
C SER A 253 10.45 -6.03 -18.59
N VAL A 254 10.94 -7.18 -19.05
CA VAL A 254 12.38 -7.50 -19.02
C VAL A 254 13.15 -6.54 -19.94
N VAL A 255 12.65 -6.27 -21.15
CA VAL A 255 13.27 -5.31 -22.08
C VAL A 255 13.30 -3.93 -21.45
N SER A 256 12.19 -3.45 -20.90
CA SER A 256 12.10 -2.15 -20.24
C SER A 256 13.09 -2.02 -19.08
N LEU A 257 13.26 -3.09 -18.29
CA LEU A 257 14.24 -3.17 -17.22
C LEU A 257 15.67 -3.05 -17.75
N VAL A 258 16.02 -3.82 -18.79
CA VAL A 258 17.36 -3.80 -19.39
C VAL A 258 17.67 -2.42 -19.97
N ASP A 259 16.71 -1.81 -20.67
CA ASP A 259 16.86 -0.47 -21.24
C ASP A 259 17.08 0.58 -20.13
N ALA A 260 16.30 0.52 -19.05
CA ALA A 260 16.47 1.43 -17.92
C ALA A 260 17.80 1.24 -17.20
N ILE A 261 18.28 0.01 -17.06
CA ILE A 261 19.63 -0.29 -16.53
C ILE A 261 20.71 0.35 -17.41
N GLY A 262 20.58 0.22 -18.73
CA GLY A 262 21.47 0.84 -19.71
C GLY A 262 21.47 2.37 -19.61
N HIS A 263 20.29 2.99 -19.54
CA HIS A 263 20.14 4.44 -19.43
C HIS A 263 20.57 5.01 -18.08
N ALA A 264 20.41 4.27 -17.00
CA ALA A 264 20.82 4.70 -15.66
C ALA A 264 22.35 4.75 -15.50
N SER A 265 23.12 4.40 -16.54
CA SER A 265 24.58 4.33 -16.52
C SER A 265 25.07 3.54 -15.29
N LEU A 266 24.46 2.38 -15.06
CA LEU A 266 24.85 1.41 -14.03
C LEU A 266 26.17 0.71 -14.40
N LEU A 267 27.19 1.51 -14.68
CA LEU A 267 28.51 1.09 -15.15
C LEU A 267 29.27 0.25 -14.11
N GLU A 268 28.82 0.27 -12.84
CA GLU A 268 29.41 -0.48 -11.72
C GLU A 268 28.57 -1.71 -11.30
N LEU A 269 27.61 -2.15 -12.11
CA LEU A 269 26.83 -3.35 -11.78
C LEU A 269 27.73 -4.60 -11.86
N GLU A 270 28.02 -5.19 -10.71
CA GLU A 270 28.87 -6.37 -10.54
C GLU A 270 28.07 -7.67 -10.79
N GLU A 271 26.78 -7.68 -10.45
CA GLU A 271 25.89 -8.84 -10.61
C GLU A 271 24.49 -8.44 -11.07
N LEU A 272 24.02 -9.09 -12.14
CA LEU A 272 22.67 -8.98 -12.67
C LEU A 272 22.06 -10.36 -12.83
N SER A 273 20.94 -10.59 -12.15
CA SER A 273 20.10 -11.77 -12.34
C SER A 273 18.69 -11.31 -12.75
N LEU A 274 18.27 -11.73 -13.94
CA LEU A 274 16.99 -11.35 -14.53
C LEU A 274 15.88 -12.36 -14.21
N PRO A 275 14.60 -11.95 -14.28
CA PRO A 275 13.44 -12.85 -14.21
C PRO A 275 13.56 -14.02 -15.18
N LEU A 276 12.99 -15.18 -14.81
CA LEU A 276 12.94 -16.31 -15.72
C LEU A 276 11.87 -16.06 -16.77
N HIS A 277 12.25 -16.23 -18.03
CA HIS A 277 11.36 -16.12 -19.17
C HIS A 277 10.37 -17.30 -19.14
N CYS A 278 9.07 -17.04 -18.92
CA CYS A 278 8.03 -18.08 -18.96
C CYS A 278 7.76 -18.65 -20.38
N GLY A 279 8.64 -18.37 -21.36
CA GLY A 279 8.43 -18.58 -22.79
C GLY A 279 9.27 -19.67 -23.47
N LEU A 280 10.23 -20.32 -22.82
CA LEU A 280 10.88 -21.51 -23.40
C LEU A 280 10.01 -22.75 -23.16
N LYS A 281 8.87 -22.81 -23.85
CA LYS A 281 8.33 -24.10 -24.29
C LYS A 281 9.24 -24.55 -25.44
N GLY A 282 10.03 -25.59 -25.19
CA GLY A 282 10.86 -26.24 -26.21
C GLY A 282 10.05 -26.81 -27.36
#